data_AF-A0A0C9UBF4-F1
#
_entry.id   AF-A0A0C9UBF4-F1
#
_cell.length_a   1.000
_cell.length_b   1.000
_cell.length_c   1.000
_cell.angle_alpha   90.00
_cell.angle_beta   90.00
_cell.angle_gamma   90.00
#
_symmetry.space_group_name_H-M   'P 1'
#
loop_
_entity.id
_entity.type
_entity.pdbx_description
1 polymer ?
#
loop_
_entity_poly.entity_id
_entity_poly.type
_entity_poly.pdbx_seq_one_letter_code
_entity_poly.pdbx_strand_id
1 'polypeptide(L)'
;CCCCRVLFNQPDFQNQKPAIFELIESHGHIAFLYPKFHCELNFIEQCWGHAKMHYRMLPLTKSEGEMERNVIACLDKVDIGKIRRFANRSAQFMDTYRHGMTGAQAVWANKKYRGHRVLPNTIMEELDKATCI
;
A
#
# COMPACT_ATOMS: atom_id res chain seq x y z
N CYS A 1 -12.29 -27.44 -13.46
CA CYS A 1 -11.11 -28.27 -13.14
C CYS A 1 -11.07 -28.49 -11.63
N CYS A 2 -11.52 -29.66 -11.18
CA CYS A 2 -11.73 -30.00 -9.77
C CYS A 2 -10.42 -30.39 -9.07
N CYS A 3 -9.46 -30.90 -9.83
CA CYS A 3 -8.20 -31.44 -9.31
C CYS A 3 -7.32 -30.38 -8.63
N CYS A 4 -7.18 -29.18 -9.20
CA CYS A 4 -6.39 -28.13 -8.56
C CYS A 4 -6.99 -27.73 -7.20
N ARG A 5 -8.32 -27.61 -7.12
CA ARG A 5 -9.02 -27.31 -5.86
C ARG A 5 -8.82 -28.43 -4.83
N VAL A 6 -8.89 -29.69 -5.25
CA VAL A 6 -8.66 -30.86 -4.38
C VAL A 6 -7.21 -30.87 -3.87
N LEU A 7 -6.24 -30.55 -4.74
CA LEU A 7 -4.82 -30.49 -4.39
C LEU A 7 -4.52 -29.37 -3.39
N PHE A 8 -5.00 -28.14 -3.64
CA PHE A 8 -4.82 -27.00 -2.72
C PHE A 8 -5.48 -27.20 -1.35
N ASN A 9 -6.45 -28.12 -1.26
CA ASN A 9 -7.11 -28.47 0.00
C ASN A 9 -6.46 -29.65 0.72
N GLN A 10 -5.40 -30.25 0.17
CA GLN A 10 -4.65 -31.28 0.89
C GLN A 10 -3.86 -30.63 2.06
N PRO A 11 -3.75 -31.31 3.21
CA PRO A 11 -3.10 -30.74 4.40
C PRO A 11 -1.64 -30.35 4.18
N ASP A 12 -0.89 -31.11 3.40
CA ASP A 12 0.50 -30.80 3.04
C ASP A 12 0.60 -29.49 2.26
N PHE A 13 -0.28 -29.24 1.28
CA PHE A 13 -0.32 -27.98 0.54
C PHE A 13 -0.79 -26.79 1.40
N GLN A 14 -1.74 -26.99 2.32
CA GLN A 14 -2.20 -25.92 3.20
C GLN A 14 -1.15 -25.54 4.26
N ASN A 15 -0.37 -26.51 4.73
CA ASN A 15 0.67 -26.30 5.74
C ASN A 15 2.02 -25.88 5.13
N GLN A 16 2.22 -26.09 3.82
CA GLN A 16 3.44 -25.69 3.15
C GLN A 16 3.54 -24.16 3.04
N LYS A 17 4.63 -23.62 3.56
CA LYS A 17 4.93 -22.20 3.43
C LYS A 17 5.28 -21.89 1.96
N PRO A 18 4.80 -20.78 1.39
CA PRO A 18 5.21 -20.40 0.03
C PRO A 18 6.73 -20.24 -0.06
N ALA A 19 7.35 -20.73 -1.13
CA ALA A 19 8.80 -20.68 -1.31
C ALA A 19 9.38 -19.25 -1.18
N ILE A 20 8.61 -18.23 -1.59
CA ILE A 20 9.01 -16.82 -1.44
C ILE A 20 9.12 -16.40 0.03
N PHE A 21 8.21 -16.89 0.88
CA PHE A 21 8.26 -16.62 2.31
C PHE A 21 9.46 -17.31 2.97
N GLU A 22 9.73 -18.57 2.63
CA GLU A 22 10.91 -19.30 3.11
C GLU A 22 12.22 -18.61 2.69
N LEU A 23 12.29 -18.15 1.45
CA LEU A 23 13.45 -17.41 0.95
C LEU A 23 13.68 -16.10 1.71
N ILE A 24 12.63 -15.29 1.89
CA ILE A 24 12.74 -14.00 2.57
C ILE A 24 13.13 -14.19 4.04
N GLU A 25 12.52 -15.14 4.73
CA GLU A 25 12.78 -15.39 6.15
C GLU A 25 14.13 -16.07 6.40
N SER A 26 14.60 -16.92 5.49
CA SER A 26 15.96 -17.51 5.59
C SER A 26 17.07 -16.46 5.52
N HIS A 27 16.78 -15.27 4.97
CA HIS A 27 17.67 -14.12 4.97
C HIS A 27 17.42 -13.15 6.14
N GLY A 28 16.55 -13.52 7.10
CA GLY A 28 16.26 -12.72 8.29
C GLY A 28 15.29 -11.56 8.07
N HIS A 29 14.55 -11.55 6.96
CA HIS A 29 13.55 -10.52 6.67
C HIS A 29 12.13 -10.95 7.05
N ILE A 30 11.24 -9.98 7.25
CA ILE A 30 9.83 -10.22 7.53
C ILE A 30 9.08 -10.32 6.20
N ALA A 31 8.42 -11.47 5.97
CA ALA A 31 7.52 -11.66 4.83
C ALA A 31 6.06 -11.47 5.27
N PHE A 32 5.35 -10.56 4.61
CA PHE A 32 3.91 -10.41 4.79
C PHE A 32 3.24 -9.98 3.47
N LEU A 33 1.96 -10.31 3.32
CA LEU A 33 1.16 -9.91 2.17
C LEU A 33 0.25 -8.75 2.54
N TYR A 34 0.11 -7.80 1.62
CA TYR A 34 -0.91 -6.77 1.74
C TYR A 34 -2.29 -7.35 1.41
N PRO A 35 -3.37 -6.83 2.04
CA PRO A 35 -4.73 -7.14 1.65
C PRO A 35 -4.97 -6.85 0.16
N LYS A 36 -5.69 -7.76 -0.51
CA LYS A 36 -5.99 -7.62 -1.94
C LYS A 36 -6.92 -6.41 -2.16
N PHE A 37 -6.66 -5.64 -3.22
CA PHE A 37 -7.44 -4.44 -3.59
C PHE A 37 -7.36 -3.24 -2.63
N HIS A 38 -6.35 -3.22 -1.76
CA HIS A 38 -6.10 -2.13 -0.82
C HIS A 38 -4.77 -1.41 -1.11
N CYS A 39 -4.68 -0.76 -2.27
CA CYS A 39 -3.43 -0.13 -2.73
C CYS A 39 -3.01 1.06 -1.83
N GLU A 40 -3.93 1.67 -1.10
CA GLU A 40 -3.69 2.70 -0.09
C GLU A 40 -2.82 2.21 1.07
N LEU A 41 -2.78 0.89 1.31
CA LEU A 41 -1.94 0.28 2.34
C LEU A 41 -0.49 0.10 1.92
N ASN A 42 -0.20 0.15 0.62
CA ASN A 42 1.13 -0.02 0.09
C ASN A 42 1.73 1.34 -0.29
N PHE A 43 2.55 1.92 0.60
CA PHE A 43 3.09 3.26 0.39
C PHE A 43 3.98 3.40 -0.86
N ILE A 44 4.53 2.29 -1.39
CA ILE A 44 5.33 2.32 -2.62
C ILE A 44 4.51 2.80 -3.83
N GLU A 45 3.18 2.61 -3.82
CA GLU A 45 2.30 3.11 -4.88
C GLU A 45 2.33 4.63 -4.97
N GLN A 46 2.49 5.32 -3.83
CA GLN A 46 2.66 6.78 -3.80
C GLN A 46 4.05 7.20 -4.28
N CYS A 47 5.10 6.43 -3.97
CA CYS A 47 6.44 6.64 -4.53
C CYS A 47 6.41 6.54 -6.06
N TRP A 48 5.79 5.49 -6.59
CA TRP A 48 5.58 5.32 -8.03
C TRP A 48 4.72 6.43 -8.63
N GLY A 49 3.65 6.86 -7.94
CA GLY A 49 2.82 7.98 -8.36
C GLY A 49 3.63 9.26 -8.53
N HIS A 50 4.49 9.58 -7.56
CA HIS A 50 5.37 10.74 -7.62
C HIS A 50 6.42 10.62 -8.73
N ALA A 51 7.08 9.47 -8.85
CA ALA A 51 8.06 9.25 -9.93
C ALA A 51 7.41 9.35 -11.32
N LYS A 52 6.23 8.74 -11.51
CA LYS A 52 5.46 8.82 -12.77
C LYS A 52 5.03 10.25 -13.09
N MET A 53 4.67 11.05 -12.08
CA MET A 53 4.36 12.47 -12.29
C MET A 53 5.56 13.20 -12.89
N HIS A 54 6.77 13.01 -12.35
CA HIS A 54 7.99 13.62 -12.91
C HIS A 54 8.31 13.09 -14.30
N TYR A 55 8.17 11.78 -14.50
CA TYR A 55 8.44 11.15 -15.80
C TYR A 55 7.53 11.70 -16.90
N ARG A 56 6.25 11.92 -16.61
CA ARG A 56 5.28 12.49 -17.56
C ARG A 56 5.60 13.94 -17.99
N MET A 57 6.44 14.64 -17.24
CA MET A 57 6.90 15.99 -17.59
C MET A 57 8.13 15.98 -18.49
N LEU A 58 8.76 14.81 -18.69
CA LEU A 58 9.91 14.65 -19.57
C LEU A 58 9.46 14.57 -21.04
N PRO A 59 10.36 14.90 -21.99
CA PRO A 59 10.12 14.64 -23.40
C PRO A 59 9.97 13.13 -23.66
N LEU A 60 9.30 12.80 -24.78
CA LEU A 60 9.11 11.42 -25.21
C LEU A 60 10.47 10.77 -25.48
N THR A 61 10.68 9.60 -24.87
CA THR A 61 11.90 8.80 -25.00
C THR A 61 11.94 8.06 -26.32
N LYS A 62 13.13 7.96 -26.91
CA LYS A 62 13.35 7.33 -28.23
C LYS A 62 13.95 5.92 -28.13
N SER A 63 14.48 5.56 -26.97
CA SER A 63 15.10 4.25 -26.73
C SER A 63 14.80 3.75 -25.31
N GLU A 64 14.90 2.43 -25.14
CA GLU A 64 14.76 1.80 -23.82
C GLU A 64 15.81 2.29 -22.82
N GLY A 65 17.07 2.39 -23.23
CA GLY A 65 18.14 2.88 -22.34
C GLY A 65 17.96 4.33 -21.90
N GLU A 66 17.34 5.18 -22.74
CA GLU A 66 16.94 6.53 -22.34
C GLU A 66 15.78 6.50 -21.35
N MET A 67 14.77 5.65 -21.60
CA MET A 67 13.65 5.43 -20.69
C MET A 67 14.12 4.97 -19.31
N GLU A 68 15.01 3.99 -19.23
CA GLU A 68 15.55 3.49 -17.97
C GLU A 68 16.25 4.59 -17.17
N ARG A 69 17.15 5.37 -17.80
CA ARG A 69 17.81 6.51 -17.15
C ARG A 69 16.82 7.54 -16.63
N ASN A 70 15.78 7.83 -17.42
CA ASN A 70 14.74 8.78 -17.04
C ASN A 70 13.89 8.25 -15.86
N VAL A 71 13.58 6.96 -15.83
CA VAL A 71 12.86 6.32 -14.71
C VAL A 71 13.68 6.40 -13.44
N ILE A 72 14.97 6.03 -13.48
CA ILE A 72 15.89 6.10 -12.33
C ILE A 72 15.96 7.54 -11.82
N ALA A 73 16.22 8.51 -12.70
CA ALA A 73 16.31 9.92 -12.32
C ALA A 73 14.98 10.46 -11.73
N CYS A 74 13.82 9.94 -12.15
CA CYS A 74 12.53 10.31 -11.56
C CYS A 74 12.27 9.65 -10.21
N LEU A 75 12.76 8.43 -10.00
CA LEU A 75 12.72 7.75 -8.72
C LEU A 75 13.57 8.46 -7.67
N ASP A 76 14.75 8.95 -8.04
CA ASP A 76 15.64 9.71 -7.15
C ASP A 76 15.02 11.03 -6.64
N LYS A 77 13.97 11.54 -7.30
CA LYS A 77 13.22 12.72 -6.82
C LYS A 77 12.29 12.40 -5.64
N VAL A 78 12.10 11.13 -5.30
CA VAL A 78 11.33 10.71 -4.12
C VAL A 78 12.24 10.77 -2.89
N ASP A 79 12.39 11.95 -2.31
CA ASP A 79 13.22 12.12 -1.11
C ASP A 79 12.69 11.33 0.11
N ILE A 80 13.57 11.06 1.06
CA ILE A 80 13.25 10.32 2.29
C ILE A 80 12.10 10.94 3.10
N GLY A 81 11.95 12.27 3.05
CA GLY A 81 10.83 12.97 3.69
C GLY A 81 9.49 12.64 3.03
N LYS A 82 9.45 12.53 1.68
CA LYS A 82 8.28 12.03 0.94
C LYS A 82 7.98 10.58 1.30
N ILE A 83 8.99 9.69 1.29
CA ILE A 83 8.82 8.27 1.64
C ILE A 83 8.19 8.13 3.03
N ARG A 84 8.73 8.85 4.03
CA ARG A 84 8.18 8.86 5.40
C ARG A 84 6.74 9.35 5.45
N ARG A 85 6.40 10.41 4.71
CA ARG A 85 5.02 10.91 4.62
C ARG A 85 4.07 9.89 3.99
N PHE A 86 4.50 9.20 2.94
CA PHE A 86 3.70 8.16 2.29
C PHE A 86 3.47 6.96 3.20
N ALA A 87 4.53 6.49 3.89
CA ALA A 87 4.43 5.42 4.87
C ALA A 87 3.47 5.77 6.01
N ASN A 88 3.57 7.00 6.56
CA ASN A 88 2.65 7.47 7.59
C ASN A 88 1.20 7.51 7.10
N ARG A 89 0.97 7.93 5.85
CA ARG A 89 -0.38 7.93 5.28
C ARG A 89 -0.95 6.52 5.18
N SER A 90 -0.18 5.55 4.69
CA SER A 90 -0.62 4.15 4.64
C SER A 90 -0.87 3.59 6.05
N ALA A 91 -0.08 4.00 7.05
CA ALA A 91 -0.32 3.64 8.44
C ALA A 91 -1.64 4.20 8.99
N GLN A 92 -2.02 5.44 8.64
CA GLN A 92 -3.32 6.00 9.02
C GLN A 92 -4.48 5.24 8.35
N PHE A 93 -4.34 4.82 7.10
CA PHE A 93 -5.33 3.94 6.46
C PHE A 93 -5.43 2.58 7.19
N MET A 94 -4.30 1.97 7.56
CA MET A 94 -4.33 0.74 8.38
C MET A 94 -5.07 0.96 9.71
N ASP A 95 -4.84 2.10 10.36
CA ASP A 95 -5.53 2.45 11.60
C ASP A 95 -7.04 2.59 11.40
N THR A 96 -7.49 3.28 10.35
CA THR A 96 -8.94 3.38 10.03
C THR A 96 -9.59 2.02 9.81
N TYR A 97 -8.90 1.10 9.11
CA TYR A 97 -9.44 -0.23 8.85
C TYR A 97 -9.47 -1.10 10.11
N ARG A 98 -8.50 -0.95 11.02
CA ARG A 98 -8.55 -1.62 12.34
C ARG A 98 -9.77 -1.19 13.17
N HIS A 99 -10.25 0.04 12.98
CA HIS A 99 -11.47 0.54 13.59
C HIS A 99 -12.75 0.17 12.80
N GLY A 100 -12.65 -0.66 11.76
CA GLY A 100 -13.79 -1.15 10.99
C GLY A 100 -14.35 -0.17 9.96
N MET A 101 -13.64 0.91 9.64
CA MET A 101 -14.10 1.89 8.65
C MET A 101 -14.07 1.31 7.23
N THR A 102 -15.01 1.75 6.39
CA THR A 102 -14.97 1.52 4.94
C THR A 102 -13.91 2.39 4.26
N GLY A 103 -13.55 2.09 3.01
CA GLY A 103 -12.62 2.91 2.23
C GLY A 103 -13.04 4.38 2.10
N ALA A 104 -14.33 4.65 1.90
CA ALA A 104 -14.84 6.02 1.82
C ALA A 104 -14.71 6.78 3.15
N GLN A 105 -15.07 6.13 4.26
CA GLN A 105 -14.91 6.68 5.61
C GLN A 105 -13.43 6.91 5.96
N ALA A 106 -12.56 5.97 5.61
CA ALA A 106 -11.12 6.09 5.79
C ALA A 106 -10.54 7.30 5.04
N VAL A 107 -10.96 7.53 3.79
CA VAL A 107 -10.56 8.72 3.02
C VAL A 107 -11.03 10.01 3.69
N TRP A 108 -12.29 10.04 4.16
CA TRP A 108 -12.83 11.21 4.87
C TRP A 108 -12.07 11.48 6.18
N ALA A 109 -11.83 10.45 6.99
CA ALA A 109 -11.11 10.53 8.25
C ALA A 109 -9.68 11.06 8.03
N ASN A 110 -8.97 10.49 7.05
CA ASN A 110 -7.63 10.96 6.68
C ASN A 110 -7.62 12.40 6.14
N LYS A 111 -8.71 12.87 5.52
CA LYS A 111 -8.84 14.26 5.08
C LYS A 111 -9.13 15.21 6.24
N LYS A 112 -9.94 14.79 7.21
CA LYS A 112 -10.30 15.59 8.39
C LYS A 112 -9.13 15.72 9.37
N TYR A 113 -8.40 14.62 9.61
CA TYR A 113 -7.33 14.55 10.62
C TYR A 113 -5.93 14.51 10.02
N ARG A 114 -5.67 15.28 8.95
CA ARG A 114 -4.37 15.31 8.23
C ARG A 114 -3.15 15.56 9.11
N GLY A 115 -3.32 16.28 10.24
CA GLY A 115 -2.24 16.59 11.18
C GLY A 115 -2.03 15.56 12.29
N HIS A 116 -2.95 14.60 12.47
CA HIS A 116 -2.88 13.61 13.54
C HIS A 116 -2.23 12.32 13.04
N ARG A 117 -1.31 11.76 13.83
CA ARG A 117 -0.68 10.47 13.50
C ARG A 117 -1.56 9.26 13.80
N VAL A 118 -2.55 9.43 14.67
CA VAL A 118 -3.49 8.40 15.13
C VAL A 118 -4.86 9.05 15.22
N LEU A 119 -5.91 8.30 14.87
CA LEU A 119 -7.26 8.82 14.95
C LEU A 119 -7.77 8.79 16.40
N PRO A 120 -8.57 9.79 16.82
CA PRO A 120 -9.19 9.75 18.14
C PRO A 120 -10.11 8.53 18.29
N ASN A 121 -10.16 7.91 19.47
CA ASN A 121 -11.06 6.78 19.74
C ASN A 121 -12.55 7.13 19.51
N THR A 122 -12.92 8.42 19.56
CA THR A 122 -14.28 8.93 19.34
C THR A 122 -14.66 9.06 17.85
N ILE A 123 -13.77 8.70 16.93
CA ILE A 123 -13.98 8.94 15.49
C ILE A 123 -15.17 8.19 14.90
N MET A 124 -15.51 7.03 15.46
CA MET A 124 -16.68 6.26 15.04
C MET A 124 -17.98 7.02 15.37
N GLU A 125 -18.05 7.64 16.56
CA GLU A 125 -19.20 8.47 16.95
C GLU A 125 -19.34 9.70 16.04
N GLU A 126 -18.22 10.26 15.57
CA GLU A 126 -18.24 11.38 14.62
C GLU A 126 -18.66 10.95 13.21
N LEU A 127 -18.30 9.73 12.79
CA LEU A 127 -18.71 9.15 11.51
C LEU A 127 -20.21 8.83 11.50
N ASP A 128 -20.74 8.27 12.58
CA ASP A 128 -22.18 7.99 12.71
C ASP A 128 -23.00 9.28 12.63
N LYS A 129 -22.55 10.34 13.31
CA LYS A 129 -23.15 11.69 13.20
C LYS A 129 -23.07 12.28 11.79
N ALA A 130 -22.02 11.97 11.04
CA ALA A 130 -21.83 12.46 9.67
C ALA A 130 -22.59 11.66 8.61
N THR A 131 -23.04 10.44 8.93
CA THR A 131 -23.77 9.54 8.01
C THR A 131 -25.30 9.66 8.16
N CYS A 132 -25.78 10.26 9.25
CA CYS A 132 -27.21 10.52 9.52
C CYS A 132 -27.76 11.84 8.93
N ILE A 133 -27.18 12.36 7.85
CA ILE A 133 -27.70 13.52 7.10
C ILE A 133 -27.99 13.12 5.65
#